data_AF-A0AA87J432-F1
#
_entry.id   AF-A0AA87J432-F1
#
_cell.length_a   1.000
_cell.length_b   1.000
_cell.length_c   1.000
_cell.angle_alpha   90.00
_cell.angle_beta   90.00
_cell.angle_gamma   90.00
#
_symmetry.space_group_name_H-M   'P 1'
#
loop_
_entity.id
_entity.type
_entity.pdbx_description
1 polymer ?
#
loop_
_entity_poly.entity_id
_entity_poly.type
_entity_poly.pdbx_seq_one_letter_code
_entity_poly.pdbx_strand_id
1 'polypeptide(L)' 'AAAVIAFFHGWNEYVFAQTLVSSESLHTASVGLAGFVGELSTPVHAVMAVGVIYTLPAVLFYLLVQRYVVAGMTAGSVKG' A
#
# COMPACT_ATOMS: atom_id res chain seq x y z
N ALA A 1 -14.08 -6.68 -6.92
CA ALA A 1 -12.86 -7.46 -6.66
C ALA A 1 -11.63 -6.87 -7.36
N ALA A 2 -11.63 -6.75 -8.70
CA ALA A 2 -10.48 -6.27 -9.47
C ALA A 2 -9.88 -4.92 -8.98
N ALA A 3 -10.72 -3.92 -8.68
CA ALA A 3 -10.24 -2.61 -8.19
C ALA A 3 -9.48 -2.69 -6.86
N VAL A 4 -9.85 -3.61 -5.97
CA VAL A 4 -9.17 -3.79 -4.67
C VAL A 4 -7.80 -4.43 -4.90
N ILE A 5 -7.75 -5.49 -5.72
CA ILE A 5 -6.50 -6.18 -6.05
C ILE A 5 -5.53 -5.21 -6.76
N ALA A 6 -6.03 -4.45 -7.73
CA ALA A 6 -5.25 -3.44 -8.45
C ALA A 6 -4.72 -2.34 -7.52
N PHE A 7 -5.54 -1.86 -6.58
CA PHE A 7 -5.09 -0.90 -5.57
C PHE A 7 -3.99 -1.48 -4.68
N PHE A 8 -4.17 -2.69 -4.13
CA PHE A 8 -3.14 -3.30 -3.28
C PHE A 8 -1.83 -3.53 -4.01
N HIS A 9 -1.88 -3.97 -5.27
CA HIS A 9 -0.69 -4.14 -6.11
C HIS A 9 0.00 -2.80 -6.36
N GLY A 10 -0.73 -1.78 -6.82
CA GLY A 10 -0.15 -0.47 -7.12
C GLY A 10 0.38 0.25 -5.86
N TRP A 11 -0.33 0.13 -4.74
CA TRP A 11 0.07 0.76 -3.47
C TRP A 11 1.32 0.14 -2.87
N ASN A 12 1.48 -1.19 -2.96
CA ASN A 12 2.66 -1.90 -2.44
C ASN A 12 3.80 -2.01 -3.46
N GLU A 13 3.66 -1.41 -4.64
CA GLU A 13 4.70 -1.46 -5.63
C GLU A 13 5.93 -0.66 -5.18
N TYR A 14 7.09 -1.30 -5.20
CA TYR A 14 8.36 -0.74 -4.77
C TYR A 14 9.42 -0.82 -5.86
N VAL A 15 9.52 -1.96 -6.55
CA VAL A 15 10.59 -2.24 -7.50
C VAL A 15 10.49 -1.31 -8.71
N PHE A 16 9.29 -1.13 -9.26
CA PHE A 16 9.10 -0.20 -10.38
C PHE A 16 9.34 1.25 -9.96
N ALA A 17 8.85 1.64 -8.78
CA ALA A 17 9.01 3.00 -8.28
C ALA A 17 10.49 3.34 -8.04
N GLN A 18 11.25 2.45 -7.39
CA GLN A 18 12.68 2.65 -7.13
C GLN A 18 13.51 2.67 -8.41
N THR A 19 13.08 1.95 -9.46
CA THR A 19 13.85 1.84 -10.70
C THR A 19 13.56 2.99 -11.67
N LEU A 20 12.31 3.43 -11.76
CA LEU A 20 11.86 4.39 -12.77
C LEU A 20 11.81 5.83 -12.26
N VAL A 21 11.65 6.03 -10.95
CA VAL A 21 11.57 7.36 -10.36
C VAL A 21 12.95 7.80 -9.90
N SER A 22 13.48 8.84 -10.52
CA SER A 22 14.80 9.41 -10.18
C SER A 22 14.72 10.75 -9.44
N SER A 23 13.54 11.39 -9.43
CA SER A 23 13.30 12.66 -8.76
C SER A 23 12.74 12.41 -7.37
N GLU A 24 13.37 12.99 -6.35
CA GLU A 24 12.94 12.87 -4.95
C GLU A 24 11.50 13.35 -4.73
N SER A 25 11.08 14.40 -5.46
CA SER A 25 9.72 14.94 -5.40
C SER A 25 8.62 14.00 -5.91
N LEU A 26 9.01 12.95 -6.66
CA LEU A 26 8.10 11.96 -7.23
C LEU A 26 8.20 10.61 -6.52
N HIS A 27 9.04 10.49 -5.50
CA HIS A 27 9.19 9.23 -4.77
C HIS A 27 7.87 8.80 -4.14
N THR A 28 7.51 7.55 -4.38
CA THR A 28 6.35 6.93 -3.75
C THR A 28 6.63 6.69 -2.27
N ALA A 29 5.57 6.59 -1.47
CA ALA A 29 5.69 6.35 -0.04
C ALA A 29 6.46 5.05 0.28
N SER A 30 6.37 4.03 -0.59
CA SER A 30 7.14 2.78 -0.48
C SER A 30 8.66 3.00 -0.62
N VAL A 31 9.08 3.83 -1.58
CA VAL A 31 10.49 4.20 -1.78
C VAL A 31 10.99 5.10 -0.65
N GLY A 32 10.19 6.09 -0.24
CA GLY A 32 10.51 6.99 0.86
C GLY A 32 10.70 6.24 2.19
N LEU A 33 9.86 5.24 2.49
CA LEU A 33 9.99 4.39 3.67
C LEU A 33 11.29 3.59 3.66
N ALA A 34 11.69 3.03 2.52
CA ALA A 34 12.94 2.30 2.39
C ALA A 34 14.17 3.18 2.65
N GLY A 35 14.08 4.47 2.34
CA GLY A 35 15.14 5.47 2.62
C GLY A 35 15.44 5.67 4.11
N PHE A 36 14.57 5.23 5.03
CA PHE A 36 14.84 5.27 6.48
C PHE A 36 15.73 4.11 6.94
N VAL A 37 15.94 3.08 6.12
CA VAL A 37 16.81 1.95 6.44
C VAL A 37 18.23 2.29 5.98
N GLY A 38 19.08 2.64 6.93
CA GLY A 38 20.47 3.05 6.69
C GLY A 38 21.48 1.96 7.06
N GLU A 39 22.62 1.95 6.36
CA GLU A 39 23.69 0.95 6.54
C GLU A 39 24.39 1.03 7.92
N LEU A 40 24.61 2.24 8.45
CA LEU A 40 25.27 2.43 9.76
C LEU A 40 24.32 2.37 10.96
N SER A 41 23.09 2.84 10.77
CA SER A 41 22.08 2.87 11.83
C SER A 41 20.72 3.06 11.18
N THR A 42 19.75 2.27 11.61
CA THR A 42 18.35 2.41 11.21
C THR A 42 17.56 2.93 12.41
N PRO A 43 16.97 4.14 12.36
CA PRO A 43 16.11 4.65 13.41
C PRO A 43 14.78 3.87 13.41
N VAL A 44 14.77 2.71 14.08
CA VAL A 44 13.63 1.77 14.08
C VAL A 44 12.33 2.45 14.53
N HIS A 45 12.41 3.35 15.52
CA HIS A 45 11.25 4.13 15.96
C HIS A 45 10.64 4.99 14.85
N ALA A 46 11.46 5.58 13.98
CA ALA A 46 11.00 6.38 12.84
C ALA A 46 10.44 5.47 11.74
N VAL A 47 11.11 4.37 11.43
CA VAL A 47 10.63 3.36 10.47
C VAL A 47 9.26 2.83 10.87
N MET A 48 9.07 2.51 12.16
CA MET A 48 7.78 2.03 12.68
C MET A 48 6.70 3.11 12.61
N ALA A 49 7.01 4.36 12.97
CA ALA A 49 6.06 5.47 12.89
C ALA A 49 5.62 5.73 11.45
N VAL A 50 6.55 5.81 10.50
CA VAL A 50 6.25 6.00 9.08
C VAL A 50 5.55 4.77 8.51
N GLY A 51 5.90 3.57 8.94
CA GLY A 51 5.25 2.32 8.54
C GLY A 51 3.76 2.27 8.93
N VAL A 52 3.41 2.76 10.13
CA VAL A 52 2.01 2.92 10.56
C VAL A 52 1.28 3.92 9.65
N ILE A 53 1.90 5.08 9.39
CA ILE A 53 1.31 6.10 8.51
C ILE A 53 1.11 5.55 7.08
N TYR A 54 2.06 4.76 6.58
CA TYR A 54 1.98 4.13 5.26
C TYR A 54 0.87 3.09 5.15
N THR A 55 0.56 2.36 6.23
CA THR A 55 -0.53 1.37 6.24
C THR A 55 -1.93 1.99 6.35
N LEU A 56 -2.05 3.18 6.95
CA LEU A 56 -3.34 3.84 7.17
C LEU A 56 -4.19 4.02 5.89
N PRO A 57 -3.65 4.56 4.77
CA PRO A 57 -4.43 4.73 3.54
C PRO A 57 -4.97 3.41 2.98
N ALA A 58 -4.18 2.35 3.03
CA ALA A 58 -4.58 1.04 2.54
C ALA A 58 -5.70 0.43 3.39
N VAL A 59 -5.60 0.55 4.72
CA VAL A 59 -6.64 0.14 5.66
C VAL A 59 -7.92 0.96 5.44
N LEU A 60 -7.80 2.28 5.31
CA LEU A 60 -8.95 3.16 5.08
C LEU A 60 -9.65 2.83 3.76
N PHE A 61 -8.90 2.65 2.68
CA PHE A 61 -9.43 2.22 1.39
C PHE A 61 -10.17 0.87 1.51
N TYR A 62 -9.55 -0.11 2.18
CA TYR A 62 -10.19 -1.39 2.42
C TYR A 62 -11.50 -1.24 3.20
N LEU A 63 -11.52 -0.43 4.28
CA LEU A 63 -12.73 -0.21 5.08
C LEU A 63 -13.86 0.46 4.30
N LEU A 64 -13.55 1.30 3.31
CA LEU A 64 -14.54 1.91 2.42
C LEU A 64 -15.10 0.91 1.41
N VAL A 65 -14.24 0.02 0.88
CA VAL A 65 -14.59 -0.89 -0.21
C VAL A 65 -15.10 -2.24 0.29
N GLN A 66 -14.81 -2.64 1.53
CA GLN A 66 -15.19 -3.94 2.11
C GLN A 66 -16.68 -4.26 1.97
N ARG A 67 -17.58 -3.27 2.12
CA ARG A 67 -19.03 -3.48 1.97
C ARG A 67 -19.42 -3.95 0.58
N TYR A 68 -18.74 -3.45 -0.45
CA TYR A 68 -18.98 -3.81 -1.84
C TYR A 68 -18.35 -5.15 -2.20
N VAL A 69 -17.21 -5.47 -1.58
CA VAL A 69 -16.57 -6.78 -1.72
C VAL A 69 -17.44 -7.88 -1.12
N VAL A 70 -17.93 -7.68 0.11
CA VAL A 70 -18.82 -8.63 0.79
C VAL A 70 -20.14 -8.79 0.03
N ALA A 71 -20.77 -7.70 -0.39
CA ALA A 71 -21.99 -7.76 -1.18
C ALA A 71 -21.81 -8.47 -2.54
N GLY A 72 -20.66 -8.26 -3.20
CA GLY A 72 -20.31 -8.94 -4.45
C GLY A 72 -20.08 -10.44 -4.28
N MET A 73 -19.48 -10.87 -3.17
CA MET A 73 -19.31 -12.30 -2.85
C MET A 73 -20.65 -12.99 -2.56
N THR A 74 -21.55 -12.35 -1.83
CA THR A 74 -22.89 -12.92 -1.55
C THR A 74 -23.78 -12.92 -2.79
N ALA A 75 -23.70 -11.90 -3.65
CA ALA A 75 -24.48 -11.85 -4.89
C ALA A 75 -24.04 -12.90 -5.92
N GLY A 76 -22.74 -13.24 -5.96
CA GLY A 76 -22.21 -14.32 -6.78
C GLY A 76 -22.55 -15.73 -6.27
N SER A 77 -22.99 -15.86 -5.01
CA SER A 77 -23.29 -17.14 -4.37
C SER A 77 -24.73 -17.65 -4.62
N VAL A 78 -25.62 -16.86 -5.23
CA VAL A 78 -27.06 -17.22 -5.35
C VAL A 78 -27.51 -17.60 -6.77
N LYS A 79 -26.58 -17.84 -7.70
CA LYS A 79 -26.88 -18.55 -8.96
C LYS A 79 -25.75 -19.51 -9.30
N GLY A 80 -25.61 -20.51 -8.44
CA GLY A 80 -25.00 -21.82 -8.68
C GLY A 80 -25.94 -22.86 -8.09
#